data_AF-A0AAU7QEH1-F1
#
_entry.id   AF-A0AAU7QEH1-F1
#
_cell.length_a   1.000
_cell.length_b   1.000
_cell.length_c   1.000
_cell.angle_alpha   90.00
_cell.angle_beta   90.00
_cell.angle_gamma   90.00
#
_symmetry.space_group_name_H-M   'P 1'
#
loop_
_entity.id
_entity.type
_entity.pdbx_description
1 polymer ?
#
loop_
_entity_poly.entity_id
_entity_poly.type
_entity_poly.pdbx_seq_one_letter_code
_entity_poly.pdbx_strand_id
1 'polypeptide(L)'
;MSYNGRIVGTPEHIAHRLALWQEAGIDGVNVAYQTTPGSFVEFIDYVMPVLAQRGLAQTDYAPGTLRERFFPGREARINDRHPARRA
;
A
#
# COMPACT_ATOMS: atom_id res chain seq x y z
N MET A 1 -9.51 -23.84 4.86
CA MET A 1 -9.20 -22.42 5.13
C MET A 1 -9.85 -21.57 4.05
N SER A 2 -10.83 -20.73 4.39
CA SER A 2 -11.33 -19.71 3.46
C SER A 2 -10.34 -18.54 3.45
N TYR A 3 -9.70 -18.27 2.30
CA TYR A 3 -8.86 -17.08 2.08
C TYR A 3 -9.76 -15.84 2.00
N ASN A 4 -10.27 -15.37 3.14
CA ASN A 4 -11.19 -14.23 3.16
C ASN A 4 -10.46 -12.87 3.11
N GLY A 5 -9.45 -12.75 2.24
CA GLY A 5 -8.78 -11.49 1.89
C GLY A 5 -9.21 -10.94 0.53
N ARG A 6 -9.99 -11.69 -0.25
CA ARG A 6 -10.50 -11.26 -1.55
C ARG A 6 -11.63 -10.25 -1.37
N ILE A 7 -11.42 -9.02 -1.83
CA ILE A 7 -12.43 -7.96 -1.87
C ILE A 7 -12.92 -7.84 -3.32
N VAL A 8 -14.23 -7.80 -3.52
CA VAL A 8 -14.86 -7.61 -4.84
C VAL A 8 -15.96 -6.57 -4.69
N GLY A 9 -16.01 -5.57 -5.56
CA GLY A 9 -17.01 -4.52 -5.53
C GLY A 9 -16.62 -3.32 -6.39
N THR A 10 -17.34 -2.21 -6.20
CA THR A 10 -16.98 -0.94 -6.83
C THR A 10 -15.67 -0.37 -6.24
N PRO A 11 -15.03 0.59 -6.91
CA PRO A 11 -13.85 1.26 -6.36
C PRO A 11 -14.07 1.87 -4.98
N GLU A 12 -15.23 2.47 -4.72
CA GLU A 12 -15.59 3.06 -3.44
C GLU A 12 -15.73 1.99 -2.35
N HIS A 13 -16.29 0.83 -2.70
CA HIS A 13 -16.39 -0.30 -1.79
C HIS A 13 -15.00 -0.82 -1.43
N ILE A 14 -14.14 -1.05 -2.43
CA ILE A 14 -12.78 -1.54 -2.22
C ILE A 14 -11.99 -0.54 -1.36
N ALA A 15 -12.03 0.75 -1.70
CA ALA A 15 -11.38 1.79 -0.92
C ALA A 15 -11.90 1.89 0.52
N HIS A 16 -13.21 1.71 0.74
CA HIS A 16 -13.78 1.66 2.10
C HIS A 16 -13.23 0.48 2.91
N ARG A 17 -13.12 -0.71 2.30
CA ARG A 17 -12.55 -1.89 2.96
C ARG A 17 -11.08 -1.68 3.32
N LEU A 18 -10.30 -1.04 2.43
CA LEU A 18 -8.90 -0.70 2.70
C LEU A 18 -8.75 0.36 3.80
N ALA A 19 -9.69 1.31 3.90
CA ALA A 19 -9.72 2.28 5.00
C ALA A 19 -9.92 1.59 6.36
N LEU A 20 -10.85 0.63 6.46
CA LEU A 20 -11.06 -0.14 7.69
C LEU A 20 -9.81 -0.94 8.10
N TRP A 21 -9.01 -1.40 7.13
CA TRP A 21 -7.74 -2.07 7.41
C TRP A 21 -6.69 -1.09 7.96
N GLN A 22 -6.62 0.11 7.39
CA GLN A 22 -5.75 1.18 7.90
C GLN A 22 -6.14 1.58 9.32
N GLU A 23 -7.44 1.75 9.60
CA GLU A 23 -7.97 2.03 10.94
C GLU A 23 -7.60 0.94 11.96
N ALA A 24 -7.46 -0.31 11.49
CA ALA A 24 -7.00 -1.43 12.30
C ALA A 24 -5.46 -1.50 12.46
N GLY A 25 -4.71 -0.55 11.89
CA GLY A 25 -3.25 -0.45 12.01
C GLY A 25 -2.46 -1.14 10.89
N ILE A 26 -3.07 -1.41 9.74
CA ILE A 26 -2.35 -1.94 8.57
C ILE A 26 -1.79 -0.79 7.73
N ASP A 27 -0.46 -0.73 7.57
CA ASP A 27 0.23 0.37 6.86
C ASP A 27 0.24 0.25 5.34
N GLY A 28 -0.10 -0.92 4.79
CA GLY A 28 -0.07 -1.16 3.35
C GLY A 28 -0.61 -2.51 2.94
N VAL A 29 -0.77 -2.70 1.63
CA VAL A 29 -1.30 -3.93 1.04
C VAL A 29 -0.38 -4.50 -0.02
N ASN A 30 -0.32 -5.83 -0.08
CA ASN A 30 0.24 -6.54 -1.22
C ASN A 30 -0.90 -6.93 -2.16
N VAL A 31 -1.01 -6.26 -3.30
CA VAL A 31 -2.04 -6.53 -4.31
C VAL A 31 -1.65 -7.76 -5.12
N ALA A 32 -2.33 -8.87 -4.88
CA ALA A 32 -2.23 -10.07 -5.71
C ALA A 32 -3.17 -9.98 -6.92
N TYR A 33 -2.77 -10.59 -8.03
CA TYR A 33 -3.52 -10.57 -9.29
C TYR A 33 -4.23 -11.90 -9.56
N GLN A 34 -5.36 -11.83 -10.27
CA GLN A 34 -5.97 -13.01 -10.89
C GLN A 34 -5.56 -13.14 -12.35
N THR A 35 -5.39 -12.01 -13.04
CA THR A 35 -4.92 -11.93 -14.42
C THR A 35 -3.80 -10.90 -14.52
N THR A 36 -2.80 -11.18 -15.35
CA THR A 36 -1.69 -10.26 -15.60
C THR A 36 -1.64 -9.85 -17.07
N PRO A 37 -1.57 -8.54 -17.39
CA PRO A 37 -1.51 -7.39 -16.47
C PRO A 37 -2.89 -6.90 -15.98
N GLY A 38 -4.00 -7.52 -16.43
CA GLY A 38 -5.37 -7.00 -16.29
C GLY A 38 -5.76 -6.55 -14.87
N SER A 39 -5.52 -7.38 -13.85
CA SER A 39 -5.88 -7.01 -12.47
C SER A 39 -5.15 -5.75 -11.96
N PHE A 40 -3.92 -5.52 -12.41
CA PHE A 40 -3.18 -4.30 -12.04
C PHE A 40 -3.70 -3.07 -12.77
N VAL A 41 -4.02 -3.20 -14.06
CA VAL A 41 -4.60 -2.11 -14.85
C VAL A 41 -5.93 -1.67 -14.24
N GLU A 42 -6.83 -2.60 -13.92
CA GLU A 42 -8.11 -2.27 -13.30
C GLU A 42 -7.94 -1.60 -11.92
N PHE A 43 -6.99 -2.07 -11.11
CA PHE A 43 -6.73 -1.45 -9.81
C PHE A 43 -6.19 -0.02 -9.96
N ILE A 44 -5.28 0.20 -10.91
CA ILE A 44 -4.69 1.51 -11.19
C ILE A 44 -5.74 2.47 -11.76
N ASP A 45 -6.55 2.03 -12.72
CA ASP A 45 -7.48 2.91 -13.42
C ASP A 45 -8.70 3.26 -12.56
N TYR A 46 -9.19 2.32 -11.75
CA TYR A 46 -10.43 2.49 -11.01
C TYR A 46 -10.24 2.73 -9.51
N VAL A 47 -9.35 2.01 -8.84
CA VAL A 47 -9.24 2.04 -7.37
C VAL A 47 -8.27 3.12 -6.88
N MET A 48 -7.10 3.23 -7.51
CA MET A 48 -6.08 4.21 -7.11
C MET A 48 -6.58 5.66 -7.06
N PRO A 49 -7.40 6.16 -8.01
CA PRO A 49 -7.92 7.53 -7.95
C PRO A 49 -8.79 7.77 -6.70
N VAL A 50 -9.61 6.78 -6.31
CA VAL A 50 -10.46 6.87 -5.13
C VAL A 50 -9.62 6.84 -3.84
N LEU A 51 -8.58 6.00 -3.79
CA LEU A 51 -7.65 5.99 -2.67
C LEU A 51 -6.90 7.32 -2.53
N ALA A 52 -6.44 7.89 -3.64
CA ALA A 52 -5.77 9.19 -3.65
C ALA A 52 -6.70 10.32 -3.18
N GLN A 53 -7.95 10.35 -3.67
CA GLN A 53 -8.95 11.33 -3.24
C GLN A 53 -9.23 11.27 -1.72
N ARG A 54 -9.13 10.07 -1.13
CA ARG A 54 -9.32 9.84 0.30
C ARG A 54 -8.06 10.00 1.14
N GLY A 55 -6.92 10.35 0.54
CA GLY A 55 -5.63 10.47 1.24
C GLY A 55 -5.04 9.12 1.69
N LEU A 56 -5.50 8.01 1.11
CA LEU A 56 -5.02 6.64 1.40
C LEU A 56 -3.90 6.19 0.47
N ALA A 57 -3.68 6.89 -0.63
CA ALA A 57 -2.60 6.63 -1.57
C ALA A 57 -1.85 7.92 -1.92
N GLN A 58 -0.55 7.79 -2.17
CA GLN A 58 0.27 8.89 -2.68
C GLN A 58 -0.16 9.29 -4.10
N THR A 59 -0.06 10.58 -4.41
CA THR A 59 -0.29 11.11 -5.76
C THR A 59 1.01 11.35 -6.54
N ASP A 60 2.14 11.39 -5.84
CA ASP A 60 3.49 11.53 -6.40
C ASP A 60 4.51 10.83 -5.51
N TYR A 61 5.68 10.53 -6.05
CA TYR A 61 6.76 9.88 -5.32
C TYR A 61 7.64 10.89 -4.59
N ALA A 62 7.84 10.66 -3.29
CA ALA A 62 8.86 11.39 -2.55
C ALA A 62 10.29 11.07 -3.08
N PRO A 63 11.22 12.03 -3.05
CA PRO A 63 12.60 11.79 -3.44
C PRO A 63 13.32 10.85 -2.46
N GLY A 64 14.52 10.40 -2.83
CA GLY A 64 15.34 9.52 -1.99
C GLY A 64 15.11 8.03 -2.23
N THR A 65 15.71 7.23 -1.36
CA THR A 65 15.71 5.76 -1.38
C THR A 65 14.35 5.18 -0.96
N LEU A 66 14.15 3.89 -1.24
CA LEU A 66 12.94 3.19 -0.83
C LEU A 66 12.71 3.24 0.69
N ARG A 67 13.78 3.15 1.48
CA ARG A 67 13.69 3.22 2.95
C ARG A 67 13.22 4.60 3.41
N GLU A 68 13.71 5.66 2.79
CA GLU A 68 13.30 7.03 3.11
C GLU A 68 11.83 7.27 2.77
N ARG A 69 11.33 6.64 1.69
CA ARG A 69 9.90 6.69 1.33
C ARG A 69 9.01 5.94 2.32
N PHE A 70 9.43 4.76 2.79
CA PHE A 70 8.67 3.99 3.79
C PHE A 70 8.77 4.58 5.21
N PHE A 71 9.88 5.22 5.53
CA PHE A 71 10.12 5.81 6.85
C PHE A 71 10.53 7.29 6.71
N PRO A 72 9.57 8.19 6.42
CA PRO A 72 9.85 9.61 6.27
C PRO A 72 10.59 10.19 7.48
N GLY A 73 11.59 11.03 7.21
CA GLY A 73 12.45 11.63 8.24
C GLY A 73 13.51 10.68 8.84
N ARG A 74 13.65 9.45 8.31
CA ARG A 74 14.76 8.54 8.64
C ARG A 74 15.81 8.55 7.54
N GLU A 75 17.03 8.18 7.90
CA GLU A 75 18.14 8.03 6.96
C GLU A 75 17.90 6.86 5.99
N ALA A 76 18.57 6.94 4.83
CA ALA A 76 18.63 5.88 3.82
C ALA A 76 19.09 4.51 4.36
N ARG A 77 19.87 4.50 5.47
CA ARG A 77 20.36 3.27 6.09
C ARG A 77 19.51 2.84 7.29
N ILE A 78 19.64 1.57 7.63
CA ILE A 78 18.98 0.96 8.79
C ILE A 78 19.37 1.68 10.10
N ASN A 79 18.40 1.84 11.00
CA ASN A 79 18.61 2.48 12.29
C ASN A 79 19.35 1.56 13.27
N ASP A 80 19.86 2.12 14.37
CA ASP A 80 20.71 1.41 15.33
C ASP A 80 20.01 0.29 16.13
N ARG A 81 18.69 0.21 16.04
CA ARG A 81 17.89 -0.89 16.63
C ARG A 81 17.85 -2.12 15.71
N HIS A 82 18.17 -1.97 14.42
CA HIS A 82 18.11 -3.06 13.46
C HIS A 82 19.33 -3.99 13.61
N PRO A 83 19.19 -5.33 13.67
CA PRO A 83 20.30 -6.25 13.90
C PRO A 83 21.48 -6.08 12.92
N ALA A 84 21.18 -5.82 11.64
CA ALA A 84 22.21 -5.61 10.62
C ALA A 84 23.07 -4.34 10.79
N ARG A 85 22.78 -3.46 11.78
CA ARG A 85 23.70 -2.37 12.16
C ARG A 85 24.90 -2.84 12.98
N ARG A 86 24.84 -4.05 13.54
CA ARG A 86 25.86 -4.65 14.41
C ARG A 86 26.73 -5.69 13.69
N ALA A 87 26.47 -5.92 12.41
CA ALA A 87 27.18 -6.88 11.57
C ALA A 87 28.37 -6.22 10.86
#